data_AF-A0A961INI1-F1
#
_entry.id   AF-A0A961INI1-F1
#
_cell.length_a   1.000
_cell.length_b   1.000
_cell.length_c   1.000
_cell.angle_alpha   90.00
_cell.angle_beta   90.00
_cell.angle_gamma   90.00
#
_symmetry.space_group_name_H-M   'P 1'
#
loop_
_entity.id
_entity.type
_entity.pdbx_description
1 polymer ?
#
loop_
_entity_poly.entity_id
_entity_poly.type
_entity_poly.pdbx_seq_one_letter_code
_entity_poly.pdbx_strand_id
1 'polypeptide(L)'
;MKVPNHIQFLCAALLSGSLLHCGGGFPGATTDNLAVLLLTSSSSATAATASPVNSVQTGLVDLSSGANFSNVTLTSVDMTKTFVVCSFRAAQSLPQFMPHCILNSPTNLLVRYLGACCNNVQVVYYVVEFASGASVQRGEQNGIAGLTQNIALSTVDTTKSFAIIQAQSTDNVNNIDEQLTFTADINGPTNLLLTRNEAGATPNVAWQVVQLDGATVQSGSTTISGVTSASPAITTVDVSKSFLILSNRGAAASNGNDTQMVVRGRLSTTSIALNRGDATNSVHVHYYVVTLDGSSSVQHGTETTPMTSTAVLTGIPGSSFDTTRSFPATSSSIIAPTADREQGDFTNVFSGGQLTMTRINTAVNASVDWQIVELAQ
;
A
#
# COMPACT_ATOMS: atom_id res chain seq x y z
N MET A 1 -14.62 -70.69 37.16
CA MET A 1 -14.25 -69.68 38.18
C MET A 1 -13.86 -68.42 37.43
N LYS A 2 -14.44 -67.28 37.86
CA LYS A 2 -14.49 -65.95 37.24
C LYS A 2 -13.15 -65.44 36.65
N VAL A 3 -13.21 -64.93 35.41
CA VAL A 3 -12.49 -63.71 34.97
C VAL A 3 -13.41 -62.95 34.01
N PRO A 4 -13.87 -61.73 34.33
CA PRO A 4 -14.50 -60.83 33.36
C PRO A 4 -13.52 -59.74 32.90
N ASN A 5 -13.33 -59.63 31.59
CA ASN A 5 -12.68 -58.49 30.97
C ASN A 5 -13.64 -57.31 30.94
N HIS A 6 -13.29 -56.24 31.65
CA HIS A 6 -13.88 -54.91 31.52
C HIS A 6 -13.29 -54.22 30.28
N ILE A 7 -14.13 -53.90 29.30
CA ILE A 7 -13.86 -52.88 28.29
C ILE A 7 -14.85 -51.75 28.54
N GLN A 8 -14.36 -50.60 29.01
CA GLN A 8 -15.10 -49.36 29.06
C GLN A 8 -14.94 -48.64 27.73
N PHE A 9 -16.05 -48.31 27.06
CA PHE A 9 -16.06 -47.33 25.97
C PHE A 9 -16.52 -45.99 26.52
N LEU A 10 -15.61 -45.01 26.45
CA LEU A 10 -15.84 -43.60 26.69
C LEU A 10 -16.52 -43.02 25.44
N CYS A 11 -17.76 -42.53 25.58
CA CYS A 11 -18.49 -41.88 24.49
C CYS A 11 -18.13 -40.39 24.49
N ALA A 12 -17.21 -39.98 23.63
CA ALA A 12 -16.95 -38.56 23.33
C ALA A 12 -17.77 -38.17 22.10
N ALA A 13 -18.77 -37.32 22.30
CA ALA A 13 -19.56 -36.72 21.22
C ALA A 13 -18.71 -35.64 20.52
N LEU A 14 -18.22 -35.97 19.33
CA LEU A 14 -17.71 -35.00 18.36
C LEU A 14 -18.74 -34.86 17.24
N LEU A 15 -19.36 -33.67 17.19
CA LEU A 15 -20.13 -33.19 16.06
C LEU A 15 -19.18 -32.99 14.87
N SER A 16 -19.01 -34.02 14.07
CA SER A 16 -18.50 -33.90 12.71
C SER A 16 -19.27 -34.88 11.83
N GLY A 17 -19.87 -34.37 10.76
CA GLY A 17 -20.65 -35.16 9.81
C GLY A 17 -19.91 -36.42 9.38
N SER A 18 -20.48 -37.57 9.71
CA SER A 18 -20.07 -38.87 9.20
C SER A 18 -21.35 -39.67 9.00
N LEU A 19 -21.61 -40.06 7.75
CA LEU A 19 -22.70 -40.95 7.40
C LEU A 19 -22.51 -42.28 8.15
N LEU A 20 -23.45 -42.61 9.03
CA LEU A 20 -23.59 -43.96 9.56
C LEU A 20 -24.19 -44.84 8.47
N HIS A 21 -23.38 -45.76 7.90
CA HIS A 21 -23.89 -46.85 7.07
C HIS A 21 -24.22 -48.05 7.97
N CYS A 22 -25.50 -48.27 8.26
CA CYS A 22 -25.98 -49.54 8.81
C CYS A 22 -26.35 -50.48 7.65
N GLY A 23 -25.43 -51.37 7.29
CA GLY A 23 -25.68 -52.44 6.32
C GLY A 23 -26.40 -53.62 6.97
N GLY A 24 -27.70 -53.75 6.72
CA GLY A 24 -28.48 -54.96 6.97
C GLY A 24 -29.13 -55.42 5.67
N GLY A 25 -28.64 -56.52 5.10
CA GLY A 25 -29.10 -57.04 3.82
C GLY A 25 -30.48 -57.70 3.91
N PHE A 26 -31.41 -57.25 3.08
CA PHE A 26 -32.62 -57.96 2.72
C PHE A 26 -32.64 -58.22 1.21
N PRO A 27 -32.83 -59.47 0.75
CA PRO A 27 -32.98 -59.76 -0.67
C PRO A 27 -34.44 -59.55 -1.09
N GLY A 28 -34.67 -58.56 -1.96
CA GLY A 28 -35.93 -58.40 -2.68
C GLY A 28 -36.72 -57.14 -2.33
N ALA A 29 -36.30 -55.98 -2.84
CA ALA A 29 -37.18 -54.83 -2.99
C ALA A 29 -36.70 -53.98 -4.17
N THR A 30 -37.65 -53.63 -5.02
CA THR A 30 -37.55 -52.85 -6.25
C THR A 30 -37.31 -51.37 -5.95
N THR A 31 -36.35 -50.77 -6.65
CA THR A 31 -36.19 -49.33 -6.97
C THR A 31 -36.89 -48.33 -6.04
N ASP A 32 -36.17 -47.86 -5.01
CA ASP A 32 -36.52 -46.63 -4.30
C ASP A 32 -35.44 -45.56 -4.51
N ASN A 33 -35.86 -44.44 -5.09
CA ASN A 33 -35.04 -43.25 -5.32
C ASN A 33 -34.67 -42.62 -3.97
N LEU A 34 -33.44 -42.81 -3.53
CA LEU A 34 -32.89 -42.15 -2.35
C LEU A 34 -32.59 -40.68 -2.71
N ALA A 35 -33.55 -39.78 -2.46
CA ALA A 35 -33.32 -38.34 -2.56
C ALA A 35 -32.44 -37.89 -1.38
N VAL A 36 -31.14 -37.72 -1.65
CA VAL A 36 -30.20 -37.11 -0.71
C VAL A 36 -30.49 -35.60 -0.64
N LEU A 37 -31.24 -35.18 0.38
CA LEU A 37 -31.47 -33.77 0.68
C LEU A 37 -30.18 -33.19 1.29
N LEU A 38 -29.34 -32.60 0.44
CA LEU A 38 -28.16 -31.85 0.88
C LEU A 38 -28.64 -30.54 1.52
N LEU A 39 -28.76 -30.52 2.84
CA LEU A 39 -28.96 -29.30 3.63
C LEU A 39 -27.66 -28.48 3.59
N THR A 40 -27.50 -27.65 2.57
CA THR A 40 -26.46 -26.62 2.58
C THR A 40 -26.88 -25.55 3.59
N SER A 41 -26.21 -25.51 4.73
CA SER A 41 -26.32 -24.39 5.66
C SER A 41 -25.77 -23.15 4.97
N SER A 42 -26.63 -22.34 4.36
CA SER A 42 -26.30 -21.01 3.88
C SER A 42 -26.06 -20.13 5.10
N SER A 43 -24.81 -20.10 5.58
CA SER A 43 -24.37 -19.06 6.49
C SER A 43 -24.53 -17.74 5.75
N SER A 44 -25.54 -16.95 6.11
CA SER A 44 -25.69 -15.59 5.62
C SER A 44 -24.45 -14.81 6.08
N ALA A 45 -23.49 -14.63 5.18
CA ALA A 45 -22.32 -13.81 5.44
C ALA A 45 -22.85 -12.42 5.81
N THR A 46 -22.65 -12.03 7.08
CA THR A 46 -22.99 -10.70 7.53
C THR A 46 -22.15 -9.74 6.70
N ALA A 47 -22.80 -8.85 5.94
CA ALA A 47 -22.09 -7.90 5.12
C ALA A 47 -21.10 -7.15 6.01
N ALA A 48 -19.81 -7.21 5.68
CA ALA A 48 -18.78 -6.46 6.38
C ALA A 48 -19.19 -4.99 6.37
N THR A 49 -19.17 -4.37 7.55
CA THR A 49 -19.58 -2.98 7.70
C THR A 49 -18.45 -2.12 7.16
N ALA A 50 -18.75 -1.25 6.18
CA ALA A 50 -17.77 -0.32 5.64
C ALA A 50 -17.16 0.53 6.78
N SER A 51 -15.92 0.99 6.59
CA SER A 51 -15.27 1.95 7.49
C SER A 51 -15.58 3.37 7.00
N PRO A 52 -16.59 4.08 7.55
CA PRO A 52 -16.99 5.38 7.07
C PRO A 52 -15.90 6.44 7.32
N VAL A 53 -15.62 7.24 6.30
CA VAL A 53 -14.72 8.40 6.39
C VAL A 53 -15.38 9.51 7.21
N ASN A 54 -14.64 10.05 8.18
CA ASN A 54 -15.06 11.23 8.95
C ASN A 54 -14.65 12.51 8.23
N SER A 55 -13.37 12.60 7.85
CA SER A 55 -12.82 13.78 7.21
C SER A 55 -11.62 13.45 6.31
N VAL A 56 -11.46 14.22 5.24
CA VAL A 56 -10.20 14.30 4.49
C VAL A 56 -9.72 15.74 4.50
N GLN A 57 -8.56 15.97 5.10
CA GLN A 57 -7.88 17.26 5.05
C GLN A 57 -6.73 17.19 4.06
N THR A 58 -6.63 18.18 3.18
CA THR A 58 -5.58 18.25 2.16
C THR A 58 -5.00 19.65 2.09
N GLY A 59 -3.77 19.75 1.60
CA GLY A 59 -3.11 21.01 1.39
C GLY A 59 -1.80 20.84 0.64
N LEU A 60 -1.31 21.97 0.12
CA LEU A 60 -0.02 22.09 -0.54
C LEU A 60 0.92 22.88 0.37
N VAL A 61 2.13 22.37 0.54
CA VAL A 61 3.19 23.00 1.32
C VAL A 61 4.37 23.27 0.40
N ASP A 62 4.72 24.55 0.28
CA ASP A 62 5.98 24.99 -0.29
C ASP A 62 7.05 25.02 0.80
N LEU A 63 8.13 24.25 0.61
CA LEU A 63 9.27 24.32 1.52
C LEU A 63 10.23 25.40 1.05
N SER A 64 10.38 26.44 1.87
CA SER A 64 11.30 27.56 1.60
C SER A 64 12.75 27.14 1.77
N SER A 65 13.66 27.77 1.02
CA SER A 65 15.10 27.56 1.15
C SER A 65 15.57 27.68 2.60
N GLY A 66 16.39 26.73 3.05
CA GLY A 66 17.04 26.76 4.37
C GLY A 66 16.16 26.43 5.57
N ALA A 67 14.85 26.19 5.41
CA ALA A 67 14.10 25.49 6.46
C ALA A 67 14.61 24.03 6.57
N ASN A 68 14.16 23.27 7.58
CA ASN A 68 14.31 21.80 7.67
C ASN A 68 12.96 21.09 7.92
N PHE A 69 11.89 21.87 8.08
CA PHE A 69 10.53 21.37 8.25
C PHE A 69 9.51 22.49 8.01
N SER A 70 8.25 22.10 7.87
CA SER A 70 7.09 22.98 7.92
C SER A 70 6.00 22.36 8.79
N ASN A 71 5.37 23.18 9.61
CA ASN A 71 4.23 22.78 10.44
C ASN A 71 2.94 23.15 9.73
N VAL A 72 2.12 22.15 9.44
CA VAL A 72 0.77 22.33 8.92
C VAL A 72 -0.21 22.26 10.08
N THR A 73 -1.04 23.28 10.23
CA THR A 73 -2.14 23.26 11.22
C THR A 73 -3.32 22.49 10.64
N LEU A 74 -3.81 21.52 11.38
CA LEU A 74 -4.98 20.71 11.01
C LEU A 74 -6.17 21.06 11.90
N THR A 75 -7.38 20.82 11.37
CA THR A 75 -8.53 20.55 12.24
C THR A 75 -8.22 19.27 13.02
N SER A 76 -8.56 19.22 14.31
CA SER A 76 -8.24 18.08 15.16
C SER A 76 -8.77 16.77 14.58
N VAL A 77 -7.93 15.73 14.56
CA VAL A 77 -8.29 14.36 14.13
C VAL A 77 -8.02 13.33 15.22
N ASP A 78 -8.74 12.21 15.21
CA ASP A 78 -8.40 11.02 15.98
C ASP A 78 -7.18 10.32 15.36
N MET A 79 -6.02 10.49 15.99
CA MET A 79 -4.77 9.89 15.52
C MET A 79 -4.84 8.35 15.45
N THR A 80 -5.70 7.68 16.20
CA THR A 80 -5.82 6.21 16.15
C THR A 80 -6.62 5.71 14.94
N LYS A 81 -7.32 6.60 14.23
CA LYS A 81 -8.17 6.29 13.06
C LYS A 81 -7.80 7.09 11.82
N THR A 82 -6.65 7.75 11.86
CA THR A 82 -6.21 8.62 10.79
C THR A 82 -4.99 8.04 10.11
N PHE A 83 -4.86 8.14 8.80
CA PHE A 83 -3.57 7.92 8.15
C PHE A 83 -3.23 9.08 7.23
N VAL A 84 -1.95 9.20 6.90
CA VAL A 84 -1.43 10.24 6.02
C VAL A 84 -0.89 9.63 4.75
N VAL A 85 -1.27 10.21 3.62
CA VAL A 85 -0.58 10.01 2.33
C VAL A 85 0.01 11.34 1.94
N CYS A 86 1.22 11.32 1.40
CA CYS A 86 1.75 12.50 0.75
C CYS A 86 2.49 12.14 -0.52
N SER A 87 2.57 13.16 -1.37
CA SER A 87 3.26 13.14 -2.64
C SER A 87 4.09 14.41 -2.69
N PHE A 88 5.22 14.36 -3.37
CA PHE A 88 6.10 15.51 -3.44
C PHE A 88 6.72 15.60 -4.82
N ARG A 89 7.31 16.76 -5.09
CA ARG A 89 8.24 16.96 -6.19
C ARG A 89 9.40 17.79 -5.68
N ALA A 90 10.59 17.48 -6.14
CA ALA A 90 11.81 18.22 -5.82
C ALA A 90 12.53 18.59 -7.12
N ALA A 91 13.29 19.68 -7.11
CA ALA A 91 14.11 20.08 -8.26
C ALA A 91 15.51 19.41 -8.25
N GLN A 92 15.83 18.63 -7.23
CA GLN A 92 17.14 18.03 -6.99
C GLN A 92 16.99 16.59 -6.52
N SER A 93 17.96 15.76 -6.87
CA SER A 93 17.98 14.31 -6.65
C SER A 93 18.50 13.86 -5.29
N LEU A 94 19.03 14.75 -4.46
CA LEU A 94 19.73 14.30 -3.25
C LEU A 94 18.77 13.65 -2.24
N PRO A 95 19.19 12.55 -1.58
CA PRO A 95 18.45 11.88 -0.52
C PRO A 95 17.84 12.79 0.56
N GLN A 96 18.61 13.82 0.94
CA GLN A 96 18.22 14.80 1.96
C GLN A 96 17.04 15.72 1.57
N PHE A 97 16.61 15.69 0.30
CA PHE A 97 15.48 16.47 -0.20
C PHE A 97 14.18 15.68 -0.30
N MET A 98 14.16 14.41 0.10
CA MET A 98 12.94 13.60 0.13
C MET A 98 12.13 13.90 1.40
N PRO A 99 10.99 14.61 1.32
CA PRO A 99 10.24 15.02 2.49
C PRO A 99 9.30 13.91 2.99
N HIS A 100 9.06 13.90 4.30
CA HIS A 100 8.10 13.02 4.98
C HIS A 100 6.96 13.82 5.57
N CYS A 101 5.76 13.23 5.57
CA CYS A 101 4.61 13.77 6.28
C CYS A 101 4.34 12.94 7.54
N ILE A 102 4.53 13.55 8.71
CA ILE A 102 4.42 12.90 10.01
C ILE A 102 3.29 13.56 10.79
N LEU A 103 2.21 12.81 11.05
CA LEU A 103 1.14 13.25 11.94
C LEU A 103 1.60 13.07 13.38
N ASN A 104 2.15 14.14 13.96
CA ASN A 104 2.80 14.13 15.28
C ASN A 104 1.85 14.54 16.42
N SER A 105 0.71 15.17 16.11
CA SER A 105 -0.34 15.50 17.06
C SER A 105 -1.71 15.55 16.36
N PRO A 106 -2.83 15.58 17.10
CA PRO A 106 -4.17 15.68 16.52
C PRO A 106 -4.38 16.91 15.63
N THR A 107 -3.61 17.99 15.84
CA THR A 107 -3.80 19.28 15.15
C THR A 107 -2.59 19.70 14.32
N ASN A 108 -1.58 18.82 14.17
CA ASN A 108 -0.35 19.18 13.47
C ASN A 108 0.15 18.03 12.58
N LEU A 109 0.38 18.37 11.32
CA LEU A 109 1.17 17.55 10.41
C LEU A 109 2.54 18.21 10.24
N LEU A 110 3.58 17.47 10.55
CA LEU A 110 4.96 17.88 10.31
C LEU A 110 5.39 17.41 8.92
N VAL A 111 5.67 18.35 8.02
CA VAL A 111 6.39 18.07 6.77
C VAL A 111 7.87 18.25 7.04
N ARG A 112 8.63 17.16 7.13
CA ARG A 112 10.06 17.19 7.50
C ARG A 112 10.95 16.75 6.36
N TYR A 113 12.16 17.29 6.33
CA TYR A 113 13.27 16.88 5.48
C TYR A 113 14.55 17.08 6.29
N LEU A 114 15.65 16.43 5.93
CA LEU A 114 16.82 16.33 6.82
C LEU A 114 18.03 17.17 6.39
N GLY A 115 18.00 17.78 5.20
CA GLY A 115 19.02 18.73 4.74
C GLY A 115 18.52 20.17 4.68
N ALA A 116 19.41 21.14 4.49
CA ALA A 116 19.00 22.52 4.22
C ALA A 116 18.23 22.57 2.89
N CYS A 117 16.96 23.00 2.93
CA CYS A 117 16.08 22.86 1.76
C CYS A 117 16.64 23.57 0.55
N CYS A 118 16.60 22.88 -0.59
CA CYS A 118 16.72 23.52 -1.88
C CYS A 118 15.45 24.29 -2.24
N ASN A 119 15.56 25.18 -3.22
CA ASN A 119 14.39 25.84 -3.79
C ASN A 119 13.49 24.79 -4.48
N ASN A 120 12.18 24.99 -4.38
CA ASN A 120 11.16 24.28 -5.18
C ASN A 120 10.84 22.83 -4.76
N VAL A 121 10.92 22.49 -3.47
CA VAL A 121 10.25 21.28 -2.96
C VAL A 121 8.80 21.61 -2.62
N GLN A 122 7.87 20.91 -3.26
CA GLN A 122 6.45 20.98 -2.93
C GLN A 122 5.97 19.65 -2.41
N VAL A 123 5.16 19.69 -1.37
CA VAL A 123 4.52 18.52 -0.76
C VAL A 123 3.03 18.71 -0.76
N VAL A 124 2.30 17.72 -1.25
CA VAL A 124 0.84 17.65 -1.12
C VAL A 124 0.51 16.53 -0.16
N TYR A 125 -0.30 16.84 0.85
CA TYR A 125 -0.70 15.88 1.86
C TYR A 125 -2.21 15.60 1.79
N TYR A 126 -2.57 14.41 2.24
CA TYR A 126 -3.93 13.98 2.54
C TYR A 126 -3.92 13.32 3.92
N VAL A 127 -4.67 13.88 4.86
CA VAL A 127 -4.91 13.35 6.20
C VAL A 127 -6.32 12.78 6.20
N VAL A 128 -6.43 11.46 6.20
CA VAL A 128 -7.68 10.72 6.05
C VAL A 128 -8.08 10.12 7.39
N GLU A 129 -9.17 10.62 7.97
CA GLU A 129 -9.72 10.16 9.24
C GLU A 129 -11.00 9.36 9.01
N PHE A 130 -11.12 8.21 9.67
CA PHE A 130 -12.36 7.43 9.69
C PHE A 130 -13.16 7.67 10.96
N ALA A 131 -14.49 7.67 10.85
CA ALA A 131 -15.38 7.80 12.01
C ALA A 131 -15.33 6.52 12.87
N SER A 132 -15.27 5.36 12.22
CA SER A 132 -15.21 4.04 12.84
C SER A 132 -14.57 2.99 11.90
N GLY A 133 -14.30 1.81 12.44
CA GLY A 133 -13.82 0.66 11.65
C GLY A 133 -12.40 0.82 11.10
N ALA A 134 -11.61 1.75 11.63
CA ALA A 134 -10.20 1.90 11.29
C ALA A 134 -9.35 1.89 12.56
N SER A 135 -8.15 1.34 12.43
CA SER A 135 -7.09 1.44 13.43
C SER A 135 -5.77 1.71 12.72
N VAL A 136 -5.03 2.71 13.20
CA VAL A 136 -3.75 3.12 12.62
C VAL A 136 -2.68 3.12 13.68
N GLN A 137 -1.64 2.33 13.44
CA GLN A 137 -0.38 2.39 14.18
C GLN A 137 0.65 3.13 13.34
N ARG A 138 1.48 3.95 13.98
CA ARG A 138 2.52 4.71 13.26
C ARG A 138 3.74 4.96 14.12
N GLY A 139 4.83 5.32 13.47
CA GLY A 139 6.04 5.77 14.14
C GLY A 139 7.15 6.12 13.17
N GLU A 140 8.34 6.32 13.73
CA GLU A 140 9.56 6.61 12.98
C GLU A 140 10.68 5.72 13.48
N GLN A 141 11.45 5.14 12.56
CA GLN A 141 12.70 4.46 12.86
C GLN A 141 13.84 5.32 12.34
N ASN A 142 14.72 5.79 13.22
CA ASN A 142 15.80 6.71 12.88
C ASN A 142 17.14 5.99 12.78
N GLY A 143 17.96 6.38 11.81
CA GLY A 143 19.34 5.90 11.68
C GLY A 143 19.46 4.41 11.39
N ILE A 144 18.62 3.84 10.52
CA ILE A 144 18.64 2.41 10.21
C ILE A 144 19.94 2.05 9.49
N ALA A 145 20.90 1.44 10.19
CA ALA A 145 22.18 1.00 9.61
C ALA A 145 22.11 -0.41 8.99
N GLY A 146 21.22 -1.28 9.47
CA GLY A 146 21.09 -2.66 9.01
C GLY A 146 20.36 -2.82 7.68
N LEU A 147 20.35 -4.05 7.14
CA LEU A 147 19.55 -4.41 5.97
C LEU A 147 18.09 -4.74 6.33
N THR A 148 17.84 -5.05 7.60
CA THR A 148 16.52 -5.41 8.13
C THR A 148 16.24 -4.63 9.40
N GLN A 149 14.98 -4.25 9.59
CA GLN A 149 14.50 -3.61 10.82
C GLN A 149 13.13 -4.19 11.16
N ASN A 150 13.01 -4.82 12.32
CA ASN A 150 11.73 -5.27 12.86
C ASN A 150 11.11 -4.16 13.71
N ILE A 151 9.81 -3.97 13.57
CA ILE A 151 9.03 -2.98 14.30
C ILE A 151 7.88 -3.73 14.97
N ALA A 152 7.89 -3.75 16.30
CA ALA A 152 6.82 -4.35 17.07
C ALA A 152 5.51 -3.57 16.86
N LEU A 153 4.44 -4.30 16.57
CA LEU A 153 3.07 -3.79 16.44
C LEU A 153 2.21 -4.32 17.59
N SER A 154 1.22 -3.53 17.98
CA SER A 154 0.02 -4.12 18.57
C SER A 154 -0.62 -5.05 17.54
N THR A 155 -1.25 -6.13 17.98
CA THR A 155 -1.86 -7.13 17.09
C THR A 155 -2.78 -6.49 16.05
N VAL A 156 -2.55 -6.79 14.77
CA VAL A 156 -3.41 -6.42 13.64
C VAL A 156 -3.94 -7.66 12.91
N ASP A 157 -5.06 -7.51 12.22
CA ASP A 157 -5.55 -8.48 11.25
C ASP A 157 -4.83 -8.28 9.90
N THR A 158 -3.93 -9.20 9.55
CA THR A 158 -3.13 -9.10 8.32
C THR A 158 -3.95 -9.21 7.05
N THR A 159 -5.19 -9.73 7.12
CA THR A 159 -6.12 -9.79 5.98
C THR A 159 -6.90 -8.50 5.78
N LYS A 160 -6.68 -7.51 6.65
CA LYS A 160 -7.35 -6.21 6.64
C LYS A 160 -6.38 -5.03 6.75
N SER A 161 -5.08 -5.33 6.79
CA SER A 161 -4.04 -4.35 7.10
C SER A 161 -3.06 -4.18 5.97
N PHE A 162 -2.65 -2.93 5.72
CA PHE A 162 -1.61 -2.57 4.77
C PHE A 162 -0.64 -1.57 5.39
N ALA A 163 0.58 -1.51 4.85
CA ALA A 163 1.62 -0.61 5.34
C ALA A 163 1.92 0.50 4.32
N ILE A 164 2.20 1.70 4.83
CA ILE A 164 2.73 2.84 4.08
C ILE A 164 4.05 3.24 4.74
N ILE A 165 5.08 3.45 3.94
CA ILE A 165 6.37 3.92 4.42
C ILE A 165 6.90 5.07 3.58
N GLN A 166 7.73 5.90 4.21
CA GLN A 166 8.54 6.92 3.55
C GLN A 166 9.95 6.87 4.14
N ALA A 167 10.97 6.88 3.28
CA ALA A 167 12.37 6.86 3.69
C ALA A 167 13.05 8.18 3.30
N GLN A 168 13.94 8.68 4.15
CA GLN A 168 14.75 9.90 3.92
C GLN A 168 16.12 9.69 4.57
N SER A 169 17.14 10.42 4.14
CA SER A 169 18.45 10.42 4.80
C SER A 169 19.01 11.83 4.93
N THR A 170 20.01 12.03 5.78
CA THR A 170 20.85 13.23 5.80
C THR A 170 21.96 13.18 4.74
N ASP A 171 22.09 12.07 4.01
CA ASP A 171 23.13 11.92 3.00
C ASP A 171 22.93 12.91 1.83
N ASN A 172 24.04 13.42 1.32
CA ASN A 172 24.09 14.41 0.24
C ASN A 172 24.76 13.84 -1.03
N VAL A 173 24.73 12.52 -1.16
CA VAL A 173 25.34 11.75 -2.24
C VAL A 173 24.22 11.26 -3.16
N ASN A 174 24.35 11.49 -4.48
CA ASN A 174 23.30 11.21 -5.46
C ASN A 174 23.36 9.81 -6.09
N ASN A 175 24.36 8.99 -5.76
CA ASN A 175 24.54 7.67 -6.35
C ASN A 175 24.34 6.53 -5.34
N ILE A 176 23.51 6.76 -4.31
CA ILE A 176 23.26 5.81 -3.21
C ILE A 176 21.76 5.61 -2.94
N ASP A 177 20.89 5.97 -3.88
CA ASP A 177 19.44 5.96 -3.65
C ASP A 177 18.92 4.54 -3.33
N GLU A 178 19.55 3.50 -3.84
CA GLU A 178 19.28 2.10 -3.48
C GLU A 178 19.42 1.82 -1.98
N GLN A 179 20.32 2.51 -1.29
CA GLN A 179 20.53 2.38 0.16
C GLN A 179 19.37 2.98 0.97
N LEU A 180 18.46 3.71 0.32
CA LEU A 180 17.33 4.43 0.90
C LEU A 180 15.99 3.82 0.51
N THR A 181 15.99 2.84 -0.38
CA THR A 181 14.79 2.15 -0.82
C THR A 181 14.48 0.98 0.11
N PHE A 182 13.23 0.90 0.57
CA PHE A 182 12.77 -0.13 1.49
C PHE A 182 11.48 -0.77 0.97
N THR A 183 11.32 -2.05 1.27
CA THR A 183 10.00 -2.68 1.29
C THR A 183 9.48 -2.78 2.72
N ALA A 184 8.17 -2.65 2.88
CA ALA A 184 7.44 -2.80 4.12
C ALA A 184 6.52 -4.02 4.04
N ASP A 185 6.71 -5.00 4.93
CA ASP A 185 5.95 -6.25 5.00
C ASP A 185 5.35 -6.43 6.40
N ILE A 186 4.04 -6.70 6.49
CA ILE A 186 3.39 -7.05 7.76
C ILE A 186 3.60 -8.55 7.95
N ASN A 187 4.80 -8.90 8.43
CA ASN A 187 5.26 -10.26 8.60
C ASN A 187 4.70 -10.86 9.90
N GLY A 188 3.40 -11.18 9.86
CA GLY A 188 2.62 -11.63 11.00
C GLY A 188 1.90 -10.49 11.73
N PRO A 189 0.98 -10.81 12.65
CA PRO A 189 0.05 -9.83 13.22
C PRO A 189 0.69 -8.82 14.16
N THR A 190 1.95 -9.01 14.57
CA THR A 190 2.63 -8.18 15.59
C THR A 190 3.95 -7.60 15.11
N ASN A 191 4.25 -7.67 13.81
CA ASN A 191 5.53 -7.22 13.28
C ASN A 191 5.39 -6.56 11.90
N LEU A 192 5.94 -5.35 11.78
CA LEU A 192 6.25 -4.73 10.50
C LEU A 192 7.75 -4.92 10.24
N LEU A 193 8.07 -5.61 9.14
CA LEU A 193 9.43 -5.83 8.69
C LEU A 193 9.78 -4.82 7.59
N LEU A 194 10.75 -3.96 7.87
CA LEU A 194 11.40 -3.14 6.86
C LEU A 194 12.67 -3.84 6.37
N THR A 195 12.88 -3.81 5.06
CA THR A 195 14.04 -4.44 4.41
C THR A 195 14.57 -3.58 3.27
N ARG A 196 15.89 -3.47 3.17
CA ARG A 196 16.66 -2.88 2.07
C ARG A 196 17.74 -3.85 1.59
N ASN A 197 18.32 -3.64 0.42
CA ASN A 197 19.33 -4.54 -0.14
C ASN A 197 20.77 -4.05 -0.01
N GLU A 198 20.98 -2.80 0.41
CA GLU A 198 22.32 -2.23 0.58
C GLU A 198 22.39 -1.39 1.87
N ALA A 199 23.51 -1.50 2.57
CA ALA A 199 23.82 -0.68 3.73
C ALA A 199 24.84 0.41 3.36
N GLY A 200 25.06 1.38 4.23
CA GLY A 200 26.01 2.49 4.00
C GLY A 200 25.41 3.79 4.49
N ALA A 201 24.22 4.11 4.00
CA ALA A 201 23.36 5.17 4.52
C ALA A 201 22.70 4.77 5.85
N THR A 202 22.29 5.78 6.62
CA THR A 202 21.53 5.64 7.87
C THR A 202 20.16 6.34 7.79
N PRO A 203 19.27 5.90 6.87
CA PRO A 203 17.99 6.54 6.65
C PRO A 203 17.06 6.51 7.86
N ASN A 204 16.19 7.50 7.92
CA ASN A 204 15.02 7.53 8.78
C ASN A 204 13.81 7.04 7.97
N VAL A 205 13.00 6.16 8.54
CA VAL A 205 11.77 5.64 7.91
C VAL A 205 10.56 5.95 8.77
N ALA A 206 9.67 6.79 8.24
CA ALA A 206 8.33 6.98 8.79
C ALA A 206 7.43 5.84 8.28
N TRP A 207 6.62 5.26 9.17
CA TRP A 207 5.78 4.11 8.85
C TRP A 207 4.38 4.25 9.44
N GLN A 208 3.41 3.67 8.75
CA GLN A 208 2.03 3.53 9.19
C GLN A 208 1.53 2.13 8.82
N VAL A 209 0.85 1.46 9.76
CA VAL A 209 0.07 0.24 9.51
C VAL A 209 -1.39 0.59 9.71
N VAL A 210 -2.17 0.46 8.64
CA VAL A 210 -3.59 0.83 8.60
C VAL A 210 -4.40 -0.45 8.50
N GLN A 211 -5.27 -0.69 9.48
CA GLN A 211 -6.29 -1.74 9.47
C GLN A 211 -7.66 -1.14 9.21
N LEU A 212 -8.41 -1.71 8.27
CA LEU A 212 -9.79 -1.29 7.96
C LEU A 212 -10.74 -2.49 8.08
N ASP A 213 -11.75 -2.39 8.93
CA ASP A 213 -12.70 -3.47 9.18
C ASP A 213 -13.54 -3.82 7.94
N GLY A 214 -13.86 -2.80 7.12
CA GLY A 214 -14.56 -2.91 5.84
C GLY A 214 -13.61 -2.97 4.63
N ALA A 215 -12.52 -3.72 4.77
CA ALA A 215 -11.63 -4.03 3.67
C ALA A 215 -11.15 -5.49 3.72
N THR A 216 -10.77 -6.01 2.56
CA THR A 216 -9.96 -7.21 2.42
C THR A 216 -8.63 -6.84 1.78
N VAL A 217 -7.53 -7.33 2.35
CA VAL A 217 -6.17 -7.05 1.90
C VAL A 217 -5.48 -8.34 1.47
N GLN A 218 -4.90 -8.31 0.28
CA GLN A 218 -3.93 -9.28 -0.18
C GLN A 218 -2.56 -8.62 -0.20
N SER A 219 -1.53 -9.34 0.22
CA SER A 219 -0.14 -8.89 0.11
C SER A 219 0.73 -9.91 -0.58
N GLY A 220 1.87 -9.45 -1.08
CA GLY A 220 2.84 -10.32 -1.71
C GLY A 220 4.11 -9.57 -2.08
N SER A 221 5.08 -10.31 -2.59
CA SER A 221 6.32 -9.74 -3.09
C SER A 221 6.75 -10.40 -4.38
N THR A 222 7.48 -9.66 -5.20
CA THR A 222 8.09 -10.18 -6.42
C THR A 222 9.41 -9.48 -6.69
N THR A 223 10.25 -10.11 -7.51
CA THR A 223 11.53 -9.54 -7.95
C THR A 223 11.50 -9.39 -9.46
N ILE A 224 11.80 -8.18 -9.94
CA ILE A 224 11.98 -7.89 -11.36
C ILE A 224 13.49 -7.95 -11.61
N SER A 225 13.98 -8.95 -12.34
CA SER A 225 15.41 -9.19 -12.57
C SER A 225 15.68 -9.57 -14.02
N GLY A 226 16.63 -8.89 -14.69
CA GLY A 226 16.95 -9.10 -16.10
C GLY A 226 15.85 -8.73 -17.09
N VAL A 227 14.76 -8.13 -16.60
CA VAL A 227 13.59 -7.68 -17.37
C VAL A 227 13.10 -6.33 -16.84
N THR A 228 12.23 -5.65 -17.60
CA THR A 228 11.62 -4.36 -17.23
C THR A 228 10.21 -4.50 -16.65
N SER A 229 9.63 -5.69 -16.65
CA SER A 229 8.27 -5.91 -16.15
C SER A 229 8.08 -7.28 -15.49
N ALA A 230 7.10 -7.35 -14.59
CA ALA A 230 6.62 -8.59 -13.96
C ALA A 230 5.10 -8.51 -13.74
N SER A 231 4.44 -9.66 -13.66
CA SER A 231 2.99 -9.73 -13.42
C SER A 231 2.65 -10.77 -12.35
N PRO A 232 2.92 -10.51 -11.06
CA PRO A 232 2.50 -11.40 -9.99
C PRO A 232 0.99 -11.61 -10.01
N ALA A 233 0.57 -12.85 -9.82
CA ALA A 233 -0.83 -13.22 -9.69
C ALA A 233 -1.38 -12.83 -8.31
N ILE A 234 -2.65 -12.47 -8.26
CA ILE A 234 -3.43 -12.22 -7.04
C ILE A 234 -4.74 -13.01 -7.12
N THR A 235 -5.43 -13.19 -5.99
CA THR A 235 -6.81 -13.68 -6.04
C THR A 235 -7.71 -12.61 -6.64
N THR A 236 -8.80 -13.03 -7.29
CA THR A 236 -9.67 -12.13 -8.04
C THR A 236 -10.19 -10.98 -7.18
N VAL A 237 -10.05 -9.75 -7.66
CA VAL A 237 -10.58 -8.53 -7.01
C VAL A 237 -11.49 -7.74 -7.94
N ASP A 238 -12.40 -6.96 -7.37
CA ASP A 238 -13.12 -5.90 -8.08
C ASP A 238 -12.21 -4.67 -8.17
N VAL A 239 -11.69 -4.38 -9.37
CA VAL A 239 -10.81 -3.23 -9.60
C VAL A 239 -11.49 -1.89 -9.32
N SER A 240 -12.81 -1.80 -9.44
CA SER A 240 -13.58 -0.57 -9.12
C SER A 240 -13.71 -0.30 -7.62
N LYS A 241 -13.26 -1.24 -6.79
CA LYS A 241 -13.24 -1.18 -5.32
C LYS A 241 -11.85 -1.35 -4.73
N SER A 242 -10.86 -1.64 -5.57
CA SER A 242 -9.54 -2.06 -5.11
C SER A 242 -8.47 -1.09 -5.52
N PHE A 243 -7.57 -0.79 -4.59
CA PHE A 243 -6.38 0.02 -4.85
C PHE A 243 -5.10 -0.72 -4.45
N LEU A 244 -3.99 -0.28 -5.03
CA LEU A 244 -2.66 -0.86 -4.92
C LEU A 244 -1.74 0.09 -4.14
N ILE A 245 -1.04 -0.44 -3.14
CA ILE A 245 0.07 0.23 -2.45
C ILE A 245 1.35 -0.55 -2.74
N LEU A 246 2.42 0.15 -3.08
CA LEU A 246 3.71 -0.42 -3.40
C LEU A 246 4.79 0.12 -2.47
N SER A 247 5.76 -0.74 -2.17
CA SER A 247 7.07 -0.35 -1.70
C SER A 247 8.11 -1.15 -2.47
N ASN A 248 9.28 -0.58 -2.72
CA ASN A 248 10.32 -1.25 -3.50
C ASN A 248 11.70 -1.00 -2.91
N ARG A 249 12.61 -1.93 -3.20
CA ARG A 249 14.02 -1.81 -2.85
C ARG A 249 14.89 -2.23 -4.05
N GLY A 250 15.78 -1.33 -4.46
CA GLY A 250 16.74 -1.55 -5.54
C GLY A 250 17.82 -2.56 -5.15
N ALA A 251 18.58 -3.06 -6.12
CA ALA A 251 19.75 -3.87 -5.84
C ALA A 251 20.98 -3.00 -5.52
N ALA A 252 21.94 -3.55 -4.79
CA ALA A 252 23.15 -2.82 -4.39
C ALA A 252 24.06 -2.35 -5.54
N ALA A 253 23.81 -2.84 -6.76
CA ALA A 253 24.57 -2.46 -7.95
C ALA A 253 23.88 -1.34 -8.76
N SER A 254 22.76 -0.78 -8.25
CA SER A 254 22.01 0.27 -8.94
C SER A 254 22.72 1.62 -8.96
N ASN A 255 23.57 1.94 -7.98
CA ASN A 255 24.43 3.13 -7.97
C ASN A 255 23.65 4.43 -8.27
N GLY A 256 22.52 4.61 -7.59
CA GLY A 256 21.57 5.73 -7.73
C GLY A 256 20.77 5.77 -9.02
N ASN A 257 20.84 4.77 -9.90
CA ASN A 257 20.03 4.79 -11.13
C ASN A 257 18.57 4.42 -10.86
N ASP A 258 17.73 5.42 -10.65
CA ASP A 258 16.32 5.24 -10.32
C ASP A 258 15.50 4.63 -11.45
N THR A 259 15.94 4.67 -12.72
CA THR A 259 15.25 3.93 -13.79
C THR A 259 15.20 2.42 -13.50
N GLN A 260 16.14 1.91 -12.71
CA GLN A 260 16.21 0.51 -12.32
C GLN A 260 15.33 0.18 -11.09
N MET A 261 14.95 1.17 -10.29
CA MET A 261 14.37 0.97 -8.94
C MET A 261 12.97 1.55 -8.79
N VAL A 262 12.64 2.59 -9.54
CA VAL A 262 11.32 3.24 -9.52
C VAL A 262 10.34 2.41 -10.34
N VAL A 263 9.44 1.74 -9.62
CA VAL A 263 8.45 0.81 -10.18
C VAL A 263 7.07 1.42 -10.12
N ARG A 264 6.37 1.43 -11.26
CA ARG A 264 4.92 1.64 -11.32
C ARG A 264 4.18 0.32 -11.30
N GLY A 265 2.98 0.32 -10.74
CA GLY A 265 2.09 -0.83 -10.73
C GLY A 265 0.69 -0.47 -11.16
N ARG A 266 0.10 -1.35 -11.97
CA ARG A 266 -1.30 -1.26 -12.39
C ARG A 266 -2.05 -2.53 -12.02
N LEU A 267 -3.17 -2.35 -11.34
CA LEU A 267 -4.02 -3.45 -10.92
C LEU A 267 -4.88 -3.97 -12.09
N SER A 268 -5.05 -5.28 -12.16
CA SER A 268 -6.08 -5.94 -12.95
C SER A 268 -6.90 -6.85 -12.03
N THR A 269 -7.90 -7.54 -12.57
CA THR A 269 -8.76 -8.41 -11.75
C THR A 269 -7.99 -9.57 -11.10
N THR A 270 -6.94 -10.10 -11.74
CA THR A 270 -6.22 -11.31 -11.28
C THR A 270 -4.70 -11.16 -11.22
N SER A 271 -4.16 -9.98 -11.52
CA SER A 271 -2.72 -9.73 -11.51
C SER A 271 -2.38 -8.26 -11.29
N ILE A 272 -1.12 -7.98 -10.98
CA ILE A 272 -0.58 -6.62 -10.91
C ILE A 272 0.48 -6.48 -11.99
N ALA A 273 0.31 -5.57 -12.93
CA ALA A 273 1.34 -5.27 -13.92
C ALA A 273 2.37 -4.29 -13.32
N LEU A 274 3.57 -4.78 -13.01
CA LEU A 274 4.68 -3.98 -12.50
C LEU A 274 5.66 -3.64 -13.63
N ASN A 275 6.08 -2.38 -13.72
CA ASN A 275 6.97 -1.90 -14.77
C ASN A 275 8.02 -0.93 -14.22
N ARG A 276 9.23 -1.00 -14.76
CA ARG A 276 10.35 -0.06 -14.56
C ARG A 276 10.99 0.26 -15.91
N GLY A 277 11.87 1.26 -15.98
CA GLY A 277 12.42 1.67 -17.28
C GLY A 277 13.70 0.96 -17.73
N ASP A 278 14.45 0.34 -16.82
CA ASP A 278 15.72 -0.34 -17.14
C ASP A 278 15.83 -1.73 -16.50
N ALA A 279 16.48 -2.68 -17.19
CA ALA A 279 16.55 -4.10 -16.82
C ALA A 279 17.87 -4.52 -16.11
N THR A 280 18.85 -3.62 -16.00
CA THR A 280 20.26 -3.95 -15.70
C THR A 280 20.45 -4.65 -14.36
N ASN A 281 19.92 -4.09 -13.28
CA ASN A 281 19.96 -4.68 -11.93
C ASN A 281 18.58 -5.17 -11.52
N SER A 282 18.43 -5.86 -10.39
CA SER A 282 17.10 -6.28 -9.91
C SER A 282 16.42 -5.20 -9.04
N VAL A 283 15.10 -5.25 -8.96
CA VAL A 283 14.32 -4.52 -7.95
C VAL A 283 13.34 -5.49 -7.29
N HIS A 284 13.26 -5.42 -5.96
CA HIS A 284 12.26 -6.16 -5.19
C HIS A 284 11.08 -5.25 -4.89
N VAL A 285 9.88 -5.76 -5.07
CA VAL A 285 8.64 -5.01 -4.87
C VAL A 285 7.78 -5.78 -3.87
N HIS A 286 7.33 -5.10 -2.82
CA HIS A 286 6.26 -5.58 -1.95
C HIS A 286 4.99 -4.79 -2.25
N TYR A 287 3.86 -5.47 -2.30
CA TYR A 287 2.58 -4.87 -2.67
C TYR A 287 1.47 -5.25 -1.70
N TYR A 288 0.51 -4.33 -1.54
CA TYR A 288 -0.79 -4.58 -0.95
C TYR A 288 -1.88 -4.25 -1.97
N VAL A 289 -2.82 -5.17 -2.18
CA VAL A 289 -4.08 -4.93 -2.89
C VAL A 289 -5.16 -4.83 -1.84
N VAL A 290 -5.74 -3.64 -1.70
CA VAL A 290 -6.75 -3.32 -0.70
C VAL A 290 -8.09 -3.19 -1.41
N THR A 291 -9.00 -4.14 -1.18
CA THR A 291 -10.39 -4.12 -1.68
C THR A 291 -11.29 -3.54 -0.61
N LEU A 292 -11.96 -2.43 -0.91
CA LEU A 292 -12.85 -1.74 0.00
C LEU A 292 -14.29 -2.24 -0.12
N ASP A 293 -14.98 -2.34 1.01
CA ASP A 293 -16.41 -2.67 1.07
C ASP A 293 -17.31 -1.43 0.92
N GLY A 294 -18.62 -1.69 0.89
CA GLY A 294 -19.66 -0.65 0.92
C GLY A 294 -19.72 0.21 -0.35
N SER A 295 -19.98 1.50 -0.16
CA SER A 295 -20.15 2.48 -1.24
C SER A 295 -18.84 3.11 -1.72
N SER A 296 -17.68 2.71 -1.17
CA SER A 296 -16.36 3.17 -1.61
C SER A 296 -16.14 2.89 -3.10
N SER A 297 -15.32 3.66 -3.79
CA SER A 297 -14.98 3.40 -5.19
C SER A 297 -13.52 3.71 -5.48
N VAL A 298 -12.97 3.06 -6.50
CA VAL A 298 -11.61 3.31 -6.98
C VAL A 298 -11.64 3.51 -8.49
N GLN A 299 -11.10 4.63 -8.92
CA GLN A 299 -10.85 4.91 -10.33
C GLN A 299 -9.36 4.73 -10.61
N HIS A 300 -9.01 4.23 -11.80
CA HIS A 300 -7.64 3.92 -12.21
C HIS A 300 -7.33 4.56 -13.55
N GLY A 301 -6.05 4.88 -13.77
CA GLY A 301 -5.56 5.15 -15.11
C GLY A 301 -4.05 5.17 -15.20
N THR A 302 -3.57 5.29 -16.43
CA THR A 302 -2.15 5.32 -16.77
C THR A 302 -1.90 6.53 -17.63
N GLU A 303 -0.84 7.26 -17.31
CA GLU A 303 -0.42 8.42 -18.09
C GLU A 303 1.08 8.34 -18.36
N THR A 304 1.49 8.82 -19.53
CA THR A 304 2.91 8.94 -19.88
C THR A 304 3.19 10.39 -20.20
N THR A 305 4.06 10.98 -19.38
CA THR A 305 4.43 12.38 -19.47
C THR A 305 5.70 12.48 -20.32
N PRO A 306 5.63 13.08 -21.51
CA PRO A 306 6.82 13.27 -22.33
C PRO A 306 7.78 14.28 -21.68
N MET A 307 9.07 14.18 -22.02
CA MET A 307 10.08 15.21 -21.82
C MET A 307 9.55 16.53 -22.39
N THR A 308 9.07 17.45 -21.53
CA THR A 308 8.89 18.91 -21.74
C THR A 308 7.70 19.53 -20.99
N SER A 309 6.75 18.76 -20.44
CA SER A 309 5.58 19.36 -19.78
C SER A 309 5.58 19.20 -18.27
N THR A 310 5.23 20.29 -17.57
CA THR A 310 4.37 20.20 -16.39
C THR A 310 3.19 19.34 -16.83
N ALA A 311 3.22 18.05 -16.49
CA ALA A 311 2.04 17.24 -16.70
C ALA A 311 0.96 17.88 -15.82
N VAL A 312 -0.15 18.26 -16.44
CA VAL A 312 -1.38 18.57 -15.75
C VAL A 312 -2.36 17.61 -16.37
N LEU A 313 -2.44 16.43 -15.77
CA LEU A 313 -3.43 15.45 -16.16
C LEU A 313 -4.77 16.00 -15.67
N THR A 314 -5.66 16.30 -16.60
CA THR A 314 -6.85 17.12 -16.38
C THR A 314 -8.04 16.32 -16.92
N GLY A 315 -9.05 16.09 -16.08
CA GLY A 315 -10.32 15.50 -16.48
C GLY A 315 -10.26 14.01 -16.81
N ILE A 316 -10.54 13.16 -15.82
CA ILE A 316 -10.96 11.77 -16.07
C ILE A 316 -12.43 11.83 -16.49
N PRO A 317 -12.79 11.53 -17.75
CA PRO A 317 -14.16 11.68 -18.21
C PRO A 317 -15.06 10.56 -17.64
N GLY A 318 -16.17 10.91 -17.00
CA GLY A 318 -17.30 9.99 -16.77
C GLY A 318 -17.62 9.59 -15.33
N SER A 319 -16.82 9.99 -14.34
CA SER A 319 -17.10 9.71 -12.93
C SER A 319 -16.73 10.91 -12.04
N SER A 320 -17.74 11.67 -11.62
CA SER A 320 -17.58 12.61 -10.52
C SER A 320 -17.19 11.85 -9.27
N PHE A 321 -16.12 12.26 -8.60
CA PHE A 321 -15.75 11.79 -7.26
C PHE A 321 -15.84 12.96 -6.29
N ASP A 322 -16.14 12.68 -5.03
CA ASP A 322 -16.15 13.69 -3.99
C ASP A 322 -14.75 13.88 -3.39
N THR A 323 -14.17 15.06 -3.61
CA THR A 323 -12.84 15.43 -3.13
C THR A 323 -12.75 15.52 -1.60
N THR A 324 -13.87 15.65 -0.90
CA THR A 324 -13.92 15.74 0.58
C THR A 324 -13.79 14.38 1.27
N ARG A 325 -13.85 13.30 0.50
CA ARG A 325 -13.75 11.91 0.96
C ARG A 325 -12.83 11.05 0.10
N SER A 326 -11.99 11.69 -0.72
CA SER A 326 -11.08 11.02 -1.64
C SER A 326 -9.62 11.29 -1.31
N PHE A 327 -8.74 10.35 -1.65
CA PHE A 327 -7.29 10.59 -1.71
C PHE A 327 -6.68 9.90 -2.95
N PRO A 328 -5.56 10.41 -3.49
CA PRO A 328 -4.86 9.78 -4.60
C PRO A 328 -3.82 8.77 -4.11
N ALA A 329 -3.63 7.69 -4.86
CA ALA A 329 -2.48 6.80 -4.75
C ALA A 329 -1.81 6.67 -6.11
N THR A 330 -0.51 6.96 -6.19
CA THR A 330 0.23 6.98 -7.46
C THR A 330 1.51 6.18 -7.36
N SER A 331 1.91 5.57 -8.47
CA SER A 331 3.23 4.98 -8.63
C SER A 331 3.78 5.35 -10.00
N SER A 332 5.08 5.58 -10.11
CA SER A 332 5.71 6.05 -11.34
C SER A 332 6.84 5.13 -11.79
N SER A 333 7.23 5.26 -13.05
CA SER A 333 8.45 4.69 -13.60
C SER A 333 9.12 5.73 -14.49
N ILE A 334 10.43 5.84 -14.38
CA ILE A 334 11.21 6.73 -15.23
C ILE A 334 11.61 5.97 -16.51
N ILE A 335 11.61 6.63 -17.66
CA ILE A 335 11.94 6.04 -18.97
C ILE A 335 13.18 6.76 -19.52
N ALA A 336 14.36 6.33 -19.07
CA ALA A 336 15.66 6.81 -19.51
C ALA A 336 16.78 5.80 -19.19
N PRO A 337 17.91 5.77 -19.93
CA PRO A 337 19.03 4.88 -19.61
C PRO A 337 19.61 5.08 -18.20
N THR A 338 19.64 6.35 -17.77
CA THR A 338 20.05 6.78 -16.44
C THR A 338 19.12 7.90 -16.01
N ALA A 339 18.61 7.80 -14.79
CA ALA A 339 17.77 8.81 -14.20
C ALA A 339 18.02 8.91 -12.70
N ASP A 340 17.74 10.09 -12.19
CA ASP A 340 17.72 10.39 -10.76
C ASP A 340 16.27 10.48 -10.27
N ARG A 341 16.09 10.39 -8.95
CA ARG A 341 14.80 10.22 -8.28
C ARG A 341 13.73 11.24 -8.66
N GLU A 342 14.09 12.51 -8.66
CA GLU A 342 13.21 13.65 -8.82
C GLU A 342 12.56 13.72 -10.21
N GLN A 343 13.12 12.98 -11.16
CA GLN A 343 12.54 12.80 -12.49
C GLN A 343 11.31 11.88 -12.49
N GLY A 344 11.08 11.11 -11.42
CA GLY A 344 9.92 10.25 -11.23
C GLY A 344 8.88 10.80 -10.25
N ASP A 345 9.15 11.94 -9.61
CA ASP A 345 8.33 12.44 -8.49
C ASP A 345 7.23 13.41 -8.96
N PHE A 346 6.02 13.20 -8.46
CA PHE A 346 4.82 13.97 -8.79
C PHE A 346 4.12 14.46 -7.51
N THR A 347 3.64 15.70 -7.53
CA THR A 347 2.61 16.16 -6.58
C THR A 347 1.22 15.86 -7.13
N ASN A 348 0.33 15.34 -6.29
CA ASN A 348 -1.04 14.95 -6.65
C ASN A 348 -2.04 15.88 -5.98
N VAL A 349 -2.74 16.73 -6.75
CA VAL A 349 -3.67 17.75 -6.23
C VAL A 349 -5.07 17.51 -6.76
N PHE A 350 -6.07 17.51 -5.89
CA PHE A 350 -7.47 17.58 -6.32
C PHE A 350 -7.91 19.03 -6.49
N SER A 351 -8.52 19.34 -7.64
CA SER A 351 -9.13 20.64 -7.91
C SER A 351 -10.29 20.48 -8.89
N GLY A 352 -11.46 21.04 -8.57
CA GLY A 352 -12.62 21.02 -9.47
C GLY A 352 -13.09 19.63 -9.88
N GLY A 353 -12.98 18.62 -8.99
CA GLY A 353 -13.32 17.23 -9.30
C GLY A 353 -12.34 16.54 -10.24
N GLN A 354 -11.07 16.98 -10.27
CA GLN A 354 -10.02 16.43 -11.11
C GLN A 354 -8.75 16.20 -10.31
N LEU A 355 -7.98 15.19 -10.70
CA LEU A 355 -6.64 14.91 -10.18
C LEU A 355 -5.59 15.53 -11.09
N THR A 356 -4.94 16.61 -10.64
CA THR A 356 -3.76 17.18 -11.29
C THR A 356 -2.50 16.56 -10.69
N MET A 357 -1.71 15.88 -11.51
CA MET A 357 -0.40 15.36 -11.12
C MET A 357 0.70 16.18 -11.78
N THR A 358 1.54 16.85 -11.00
CA THR A 358 2.58 17.74 -11.52
C THR A 358 3.98 17.30 -11.11
N ARG A 359 4.88 17.27 -12.08
CA ARG A 359 6.32 17.03 -11.93
C ARG A 359 7.11 18.28 -12.28
N ILE A 360 8.24 18.52 -11.60
CA ILE A 360 9.09 19.69 -11.85
C ILE A 360 10.30 19.39 -12.75
N ASN A 361 10.94 18.22 -12.61
CA ASN A 361 12.02 17.82 -13.51
C ASN A 361 11.47 17.08 -14.74
N THR A 362 11.62 17.68 -15.92
CA THR A 362 11.09 17.17 -17.20
C THR A 362 12.19 16.67 -18.13
N ALA A 363 13.41 16.43 -17.63
CA ALA A 363 14.56 16.02 -18.43
C ALA A 363 14.39 14.65 -19.11
N VAL A 364 13.51 13.80 -18.57
CA VAL A 364 13.23 12.45 -19.08
C VAL A 364 11.73 12.15 -19.11
N ASN A 365 11.34 11.16 -19.91
CA ASN A 365 9.97 10.66 -19.92
C ASN A 365 9.70 9.95 -18.59
N ALA A 366 8.49 10.09 -18.05
CA ALA A 366 8.03 9.26 -16.93
C ALA A 366 6.59 8.84 -17.16
N SER A 367 6.28 7.61 -16.80
CA SER A 367 4.91 7.12 -16.74
C SER A 367 4.43 7.07 -15.30
N VAL A 368 3.15 7.35 -15.09
CA VAL A 368 2.48 7.27 -13.79
C VAL A 368 1.23 6.40 -13.93
N ASP A 369 1.07 5.44 -13.03
CA ASP A 369 -0.21 4.78 -12.78
C ASP A 369 -0.84 5.46 -11.56
N TRP A 370 -2.07 5.92 -11.73
CA TRP A 370 -2.80 6.70 -10.72
C TRP A 370 -4.10 6.02 -10.32
N GLN A 371 -4.49 6.27 -9.08
CA GLN A 371 -5.70 5.76 -8.47
C GLN A 371 -6.37 6.88 -7.68
N ILE A 372 -7.68 7.04 -7.84
CA ILE A 372 -8.50 7.92 -6.99
C ILE A 372 -9.33 7.00 -6.10
N VAL A 373 -9.05 7.02 -4.81
CA VAL A 373 -9.76 6.22 -3.81
C VAL A 373 -10.79 7.10 -3.14
N GLU A 374 -12.06 6.87 -3.42
CA GLU A 374 -13.20 7.54 -2.81
C GLU A 374 -13.80 6.65 -1.72
N LEU A 375 -13.81 7.13 -0.48
CA LEU A 375 -14.21 6.34 0.67
C LEU A 375 -15.72 6.45 0.93
N ALA A 376 -16.32 5.37 1.43
CA ALA A 376 -17.68 5.38 1.96
C ALA A 376 -17.81 6.38 3.13
N GLN A 377 -18.98 7.00 3.29
CA GLN A 377 -19.31 7.91 4.39
C GLN A 377 -20.33 7.27 5.33
#